data_AF-A0A0F8Z3U5-F1
#
_entry.id   AF-A0A0F8Z3U5-F1
#
_cell.length_a   1.000
_cell.length_b   1.000
_cell.length_c   1.000
_cell.angle_alpha   90.00
_cell.angle_beta   90.00
_cell.angle_gamma   90.00
#
_symmetry.space_group_name_H-M   'P 1'
#
loop_
_entity.id
_entity.type
_entity.pdbx_description
1 polymer ?
#
loop_
_entity_poly.entity_id
_entity_poly.type
_entity_poly.pdbx_seq_one_letter_code
_entity_poly.pdbx_strand_id
1 'polypeptide(L)'
;ITHLTLEHLFQKRDVKLEKTYQLNTGGNTDFLNMHNRERLASKKKSKTESVQSVVEERMADEDIHVGPGDYVAWQKDNKSVLSGCRENFLKMYL
;
A
#
# COMPACT_ATOMS: atom_id res chain seq x y z
N ILE A 1 6.60 5.03 0.36
CA ILE A 1 6.76 6.47 0.68
C ILE A 1 5.69 7.25 -0.07
N THR A 2 5.70 7.30 -1.40
CA THR A 2 4.70 8.05 -2.19
C THR A 2 3.25 7.73 -1.83
N HIS A 3 2.89 6.45 -1.73
CA HIS A 3 1.55 6.00 -1.34
C HIS A 3 1.10 6.60 0.01
N LEU A 4 1.92 6.43 1.06
CA LEU A 4 1.68 7.02 2.38
C LEU A 4 1.58 8.55 2.35
N THR A 5 2.41 9.22 1.53
CA THR A 5 2.35 10.68 1.38
C THR A 5 1.03 11.14 0.77
N LEU A 6 0.48 10.38 -0.18
CA LEU A 6 -0.85 10.66 -0.76
C LEU A 6 -1.95 10.46 0.27
N GLU A 7 -1.93 9.36 1.02
CA GLU A 7 -2.93 9.09 2.06
C GLU A 7 -2.94 10.18 3.13
N HIS A 8 -1.76 10.63 3.55
CA HIS A 8 -1.61 11.74 4.49
C HIS A 8 -2.10 13.08 3.90
N LEU A 9 -1.95 13.29 2.59
CA LEU A 9 -2.49 14.47 1.91
C LEU A 9 -4.01 14.45 1.88
N PHE A 10 -4.63 13.30 1.59
CA PHE A 10 -6.08 13.15 1.60
C PHE A 10 -6.66 13.41 2.99
N GLN A 11 -6.04 12.85 4.02
CA GLN A 11 -6.40 13.13 5.42
C GLN A 11 -6.37 14.64 5.71
N LYS A 12 -5.28 15.32 5.33
CA LYS A 12 -5.14 16.78 5.51
C LYS A 12 -6.16 17.63 4.74
N ARG A 13 -6.82 17.04 3.75
CA ARG A 13 -7.84 17.69 2.91
C ARG A 13 -9.25 17.22 3.25
N ASP A 14 -9.43 16.48 4.34
CA ASP A 14 -10.72 15.92 4.77
C ASP A 14 -11.35 14.98 3.72
N VAL A 15 -10.50 14.34 2.92
CA VAL A 15 -10.92 13.35 1.92
C VAL A 15 -10.89 11.97 2.58
N LYS A 16 -12.05 11.34 2.69
CA LYS A 16 -12.17 9.98 3.23
C LYS A 16 -11.64 8.95 2.22
N LEU A 17 -10.58 8.26 2.63
CA LEU A 17 -10.06 7.08 1.93
C LEU A 17 -10.96 5.88 2.22
N GLU A 18 -11.54 5.28 1.17
CA GLU A 18 -12.43 4.13 1.32
C GLU A 18 -11.71 2.80 1.07
N LYS A 19 -10.86 2.74 0.03
CA LYS A 19 -10.10 1.54 -0.33
C LYS A 19 -8.73 1.92 -0.86
N THR A 20 -7.72 1.10 -0.61
CA THR A 20 -6.34 1.40 -1.00
C THR A 20 -5.57 0.12 -1.29
N TYR A 21 -4.71 0.14 -2.32
CA TYR A 21 -3.81 -0.96 -2.62
C TYR A 21 -2.44 -0.48 -3.09
N GLN A 22 -1.44 -1.32 -2.84
CA GLN A 22 -0.10 -1.16 -3.36
C GLN A 22 0.43 -2.52 -3.85
N LEU A 23 0.74 -2.58 -5.14
CA LEU A 23 1.36 -3.71 -5.82
C LEU A 23 2.82 -3.37 -6.13
N ASN A 24 3.72 -4.26 -5.73
CA ASN A 24 5.16 -4.10 -5.95
C ASN A 24 5.65 -5.25 -6.82
N THR A 25 6.49 -4.98 -7.81
CA THR A 25 7.16 -6.03 -8.58
C THR A 25 8.65 -5.70 -8.76
N GLY A 26 9.48 -6.72 -8.91
CA GLY A 26 10.89 -6.57 -9.27
C GLY A 26 11.56 -7.91 -9.58
N GLY A 27 12.73 -7.89 -10.20
CA GLY A 27 13.44 -9.09 -10.67
C GLY A 27 14.77 -9.37 -9.97
N ASN A 28 15.11 -8.63 -8.92
CA ASN A 28 16.33 -8.86 -8.14
C ASN A 28 16.09 -9.91 -7.04
N THR A 29 17.16 -10.33 -6.36
CA THR A 29 17.10 -11.37 -5.33
C THR A 29 16.29 -10.97 -4.10
N ASP A 30 16.05 -9.68 -3.86
CA ASP A 30 15.17 -9.23 -2.78
C ASP A 30 13.72 -9.69 -2.99
N PHE A 31 13.24 -9.67 -4.24
CA PHE A 31 11.91 -10.15 -4.62
C PHE A 31 11.82 -11.68 -4.66
N LEU A 32 12.90 -12.38 -5.01
CA LEU A 32 12.98 -13.85 -4.81
C LEU A 32 12.86 -14.21 -3.32
N ASN A 33 13.54 -13.46 -2.46
CA ASN A 33 13.47 -13.61 -1.01
C ASN A 33 12.12 -13.14 -0.41
N MET A 34 11.24 -12.57 -1.23
CA MET A 34 9.84 -12.29 -0.87
C MET A 34 8.91 -13.49 -1.10
N HIS A 35 9.40 -14.70 -1.38
CA HIS A 35 8.58 -15.92 -1.34
C HIS A 35 8.49 -16.59 0.05
N ASN A 36 9.29 -16.15 1.03
CA ASN A 36 9.27 -16.73 2.39
C ASN A 36 8.04 -16.25 3.19
N ARG A 37 7.00 -17.11 3.27
CA ARG A 37 5.68 -16.84 3.86
C ARG A 37 5.71 -16.23 5.27
N GLU A 38 6.60 -16.66 6.16
CA GLU A 38 6.69 -16.12 7.52
C GLU A 38 7.15 -14.66 7.52
N ARG A 39 8.16 -14.34 6.70
CA ARG A 39 8.67 -12.97 6.55
C ARG A 39 7.66 -12.06 5.86
N LEU A 40 6.77 -12.62 5.03
CA LEU A 40 5.71 -11.86 4.36
C LEU A 40 4.61 -11.41 5.31
N ALA A 41 4.22 -12.24 6.28
CA ALA A 41 3.18 -11.88 7.25
C ALA A 41 3.58 -10.63 8.06
N SER A 42 4.80 -10.61 8.59
CA SER A 42 5.32 -9.48 9.36
C SER A 42 5.47 -8.21 8.52
N LYS A 43 5.98 -8.34 7.28
CA LYS A 43 6.11 -7.18 6.36
C LYS A 43 4.75 -6.65 5.90
N LYS A 44 3.78 -7.53 5.64
CA LYS A 44 2.41 -7.13 5.33
C LYS A 44 1.82 -6.35 6.49
N LYS A 45 1.88 -6.91 7.71
CA LYS A 45 1.40 -6.22 8.92
C LYS A 45 2.05 -4.85 9.10
N SER A 46 3.38 -4.78 9.08
CA SER A 46 4.10 -3.51 9.27
C SER A 46 3.72 -2.43 8.23
N LYS A 47 3.53 -2.82 6.96
CA LYS A 47 3.10 -1.89 5.91
C LYS A 47 1.64 -1.48 6.04
N THR A 48 0.75 -2.44 6.33
CA THR A 48 -0.66 -2.16 6.61
C THR A 48 -0.79 -1.19 7.78
N GLU A 49 -0.10 -1.43 8.90
CA GLU A 49 -0.13 -0.52 10.05
C GLU A 49 0.46 0.86 9.74
N SER A 50 1.41 0.97 8.81
CA SER A 50 1.93 2.28 8.38
C SER A 50 0.84 3.12 7.72
N VAL A 51 0.03 2.53 6.85
CA VAL A 51 -1.13 3.20 6.22
C VAL A 51 -2.22 3.47 7.25
N GLN A 52 -2.55 2.48 8.09
CA GLN A 52 -3.56 2.62 9.14
C GLN A 52 -3.22 3.75 10.12
N SER A 53 -1.94 4.07 10.31
CA SER A 53 -1.50 5.16 11.22
C SER A 53 -1.75 6.57 10.68
N VAL A 54 -2.03 6.74 9.39
CA VAL A 54 -2.24 8.06 8.77
C VAL A 54 -3.68 8.30 8.30
N VAL A 55 -4.52 7.28 8.33
CA VAL A 55 -5.95 7.43 8.04
C VAL A 55 -6.70 7.81 9.32
N GLU A 56 -7.77 8.58 9.19
CA GLU A 56 -8.56 9.04 10.34
C GLU A 56 -9.29 7.89 11.05
N GLU A 57 -9.88 6.99 10.26
CA GLU A 57 -10.58 5.80 10.74
C GLU A 57 -9.84 4.55 10.26
N ARG A 58 -9.69 3.55 11.15
CA ARG A 58 -9.07 2.28 10.78
C ARG A 58 -9.89 1.61 9.68
N MET A 59 -9.25 1.34 8.55
CA MET A 59 -9.86 0.63 7.41
C MET A 59 -10.07 -0.85 7.76
N ALA A 60 -11.12 -1.46 7.21
CA ALA A 60 -11.29 -2.91 7.29
C ALA A 60 -10.15 -3.62 6.53
N ASP A 61 -9.76 -4.82 6.98
CA ASP A 61 -8.64 -5.57 6.39
C ASP A 61 -8.86 -5.89 4.89
N GLU A 62 -10.12 -5.94 4.44
CA GLU A 62 -10.50 -6.15 3.03
C GLU A 62 -10.39 -4.89 2.16
N ASP A 63 -10.37 -3.71 2.77
CA ASP A 63 -10.28 -2.42 2.07
C ASP A 63 -8.82 -1.94 1.90
N ILE A 64 -7.86 -2.67 2.49
CA ILE A 64 -6.44 -2.34 2.44
C ILE A 64 -5.59 -3.51 1.93
N HIS A 65 -5.05 -3.37 0.72
CA HIS A 65 -4.18 -4.37 0.12
C HIS A 65 -2.77 -3.83 -0.09
N VAL A 66 -1.95 -3.88 0.96
CA VAL A 66 -0.54 -3.45 0.91
C VAL A 66 0.36 -4.63 1.25
N GLY A 67 1.09 -5.11 0.27
CA GLY A 67 1.76 -6.41 0.34
C GLY A 67 3.27 -6.40 0.17
N PRO A 68 3.92 -7.55 0.36
CA PRO A 68 5.20 -7.81 -0.27
C PRO A 68 5.08 -7.77 -1.80
N GLY A 69 6.20 -7.68 -2.50
CA GLY A 69 6.19 -7.62 -3.96
C GLY A 69 6.37 -8.98 -4.63
N ASP A 70 5.93 -9.06 -5.87
CA ASP A 70 6.06 -10.24 -6.72
C ASP A 70 7.39 -10.24 -7.49
N TYR A 71 7.91 -11.44 -7.72
CA TYR A 71 9.10 -11.63 -8.54
C TYR A 71 8.76 -11.67 -10.03
N VAL A 72 9.41 -10.82 -10.80
CA VAL A 72 9.28 -10.74 -12.26
C VAL A 72 10.68 -10.75 -12.88
N ALA A 73 11.10 -11.92 -13.38
CA ALA A 73 12.49 -12.17 -13.75
C ALA A 73 13.08 -11.15 -14.74
N TRP A 74 12.31 -10.73 -15.75
CA TRP A 74 12.79 -9.80 -16.77
C TRP A 74 12.93 -8.35 -16.27
N GLN A 75 12.39 -8.02 -15.10
CA GLN A 75 12.53 -6.68 -14.52
C GLN A 75 13.95 -6.42 -13.97
N LYS A 76 14.74 -7.46 -13.67
CA LYS A 76 16.08 -7.32 -13.06
C LYS A 76 16.02 -6.39 -11.84
N ASP A 77 16.93 -5.42 -11.72
CA ASP A 77 16.93 -4.44 -10.62
C ASP A 77 15.90 -3.30 -10.78
N ASN A 78 15.02 -3.37 -11.79
CA ASN A 78 13.97 -2.38 -11.96
C ASN A 78 12.75 -2.75 -11.13
N LYS A 79 12.58 -2.06 -10.01
CA LYS A 79 11.38 -2.15 -9.21
C LYS A 79 10.25 -1.31 -9.82
N SER A 80 9.09 -1.92 -10.03
CA SER A 80 7.85 -1.21 -10.38
C SER A 80 6.88 -1.22 -9.20
N VAL A 81 6.18 -0.11 -8.99
CA VAL A 81 5.18 0.04 -7.93
C VAL A 81 3.94 0.66 -8.53
N LEU A 82 2.81 -0.01 -8.38
CA LEU A 82 1.49 0.51 -8.69
C LEU A 82 0.73 0.75 -7.38
N SER A 83 0.20 1.95 -7.22
CA SER A 83 -0.64 2.31 -6.08
C SER A 83 -1.96 2.84 -6.62
N GLY A 84 -3.05 2.45 -5.96
CA GLY A 84 -4.39 2.93 -6.28
C GLY A 84 -5.21 3.09 -5.02
N CYS A 85 -6.13 4.05 -5.05
CA CYS A 85 -7.03 4.34 -3.96
C CYS A 85 -8.41 4.72 -4.50
N ARG A 86 -9.43 4.50 -3.68
CA ARG A 86 -10.79 4.99 -3.88
C ARG A 86 -11.11 5.96 -2.76
N GLU A 87 -11.53 7.15 -3.15
CA GLU A 87 -11.85 8.26 -2.26
C GLU A 87 -13.31 8.69 -2.44
N ASN A 88 -13.86 9.31 -1.41
CA ASN A 88 -15.18 9.92 -1.48
C ASN A 88 -15.09 11.42 -1.18
N PHE A 89 -15.26 12.24 -2.23
CA PHE A 89 -15.17 13.70 -2.15
C PHE A 89 -16.43 14.38 -1.62
N LEU A 90 -17.52 13.63 -1.39
CA LEU A 90 -18.81 14.20 -0.97
C LEU A 90 -18.77 14.86 0.42
N LYS A 91 -17.80 14.52 1.28
CA LYS A 91 -17.61 15.18 2.59
C LYS A 91 -17.01 16.59 2.50
N MET A 92 -16.35 16.96 1.38
CA MET A 92 -15.66 18.25 1.29
C MET A 92 -16.61 19.45 1.05
N TYR A 93 -17.89 19.19 0.75
CA TYR A 93 -18.88 20.20 0.36
C TYR A 93 -20.11 20.27 1.28
N LEU A 94 -20.13 19.51 2.37
CA LEU A 94 -21.18 19.52 3.40
C LEU A 94 -20.57 19.91 4.75
#